data_AF-A0A7R5KEZ3-F1
#
_entry.id   AF-A0A7R5KEZ3-F1
#
_cell.length_a   1.000
_cell.length_b   1.000
_cell.length_c   1.000
_cell.angle_alpha   90.00
_cell.angle_beta   90.00
_cell.angle_gamma   90.00
#
_symmetry.space_group_name_H-M   'P 1'
#
loop_
_entity.id
_entity.type
_entity.pdbx_description
1 polymer ?
#
loop_
_entity_poly.entity_id
_entity_poly.type
_entity_poly.pdbx_seq_one_letter_code
_entity_poly.pdbx_strand_id
1 'polypeptide(L)'
;GGNRELKDTGVEVLEDPNGKTFTVSSRVEFRVTKEENGAEVTCSVDHESLQNSERSTTEKLQVHYKPTARIEPHPQYPREGEKLQLQCDGQGNPM
;
A
#
# COMPACT_ATOMS: atom_id res chain seq x y z
N GLY A 1 6.04 7.37 10.71
CA GLY A 1 4.86 6.95 9.94
C GLY A 1 3.83 8.04 10.08
N GLY A 2 3.38 8.61 8.98
CA GLY A 2 2.32 9.62 8.97
C GLY A 2 1.23 9.16 8.03
N ASN A 3 -0.03 9.30 8.45
CA ASN A 3 -1.16 9.03 7.58
C ASN A 3 -1.16 10.08 6.48
N ARG A 4 -1.17 9.64 5.22
CA ARG A 4 -1.27 10.53 4.06
C ARG A 4 -2.66 10.37 3.47
N GLU A 5 -3.39 11.48 3.41
CA GLU A 5 -4.69 11.51 2.75
C GLU A 5 -4.51 11.34 1.24
N LEU A 6 -5.27 10.42 0.66
CA LEU A 6 -5.28 10.17 -0.78
C LEU A 6 -6.25 11.16 -1.41
N LYS A 7 -5.79 11.86 -2.45
CA LYS A 7 -6.67 12.77 -3.20
C LYS A 7 -7.62 11.96 -4.06
N ASP A 8 -8.91 12.25 -3.90
CA ASP A 8 -9.94 11.71 -4.74
C ASP A 8 -9.79 12.21 -6.19
N THR A 9 -10.03 11.31 -7.12
CA THR A 9 -9.96 11.54 -8.57
C THR A 9 -11.34 11.65 -9.23
N GLY A 10 -12.39 11.27 -8.51
CA GLY A 10 -13.77 11.35 -8.92
C GLY A 10 -14.71 10.97 -7.79
N VAL A 11 -15.61 11.89 -7.44
CA VAL A 11 -16.73 11.65 -6.54
C VAL A 11 -18.01 11.59 -7.38
N GLU A 12 -18.73 10.48 -7.26
CA GLU A 12 -20.03 10.28 -7.88
C GLU A 12 -21.11 10.26 -6.80
N VAL A 13 -22.21 10.99 -7.03
CA VAL A 13 -23.37 11.02 -6.15
C VAL A 13 -24.59 10.61 -6.97
N LEU A 14 -25.28 9.56 -6.50
CA LEU A 14 -26.48 9.02 -7.14
C LEU A 14 -27.65 9.10 -6.17
N GLU A 15 -28.71 9.78 -6.56
CA GLU A 15 -29.97 9.80 -5.79
C GLU A 15 -30.70 8.47 -5.94
N ASP A 16 -31.20 7.92 -4.83
CA ASP A 16 -31.99 6.70 -4.89
C ASP A 16 -33.38 6.98 -5.47
N PRO A 17 -34.02 6.00 -6.17
CA PRO A 17 -35.33 6.20 -6.80
C PRO A 17 -36.46 6.60 -5.82
N ASN A 18 -36.26 6.40 -4.52
CA ASN A 18 -37.19 6.77 -3.46
C ASN A 18 -37.10 8.26 -3.07
N GLY A 19 -36.07 8.99 -3.52
CA GLY A 19 -35.80 10.40 -3.22
C GLY A 19 -35.46 10.71 -1.76
N LYS A 20 -35.17 9.68 -0.95
CA LYS A 20 -34.92 9.82 0.50
C LYS A 20 -33.45 9.67 0.87
N THR A 21 -32.68 8.98 0.04
CA THR A 21 -31.28 8.64 0.29
C THR A 21 -30.46 8.86 -0.98
N PHE A 22 -29.13 8.90 -0.80
CA PHE A 22 -28.18 9.01 -1.89
C PHE A 22 -27.00 8.08 -1.63
N THR A 23 -26.36 7.63 -2.70
CA THR A 23 -25.14 6.83 -2.67
C THR A 23 -23.97 7.69 -3.14
N VAL A 24 -22.90 7.73 -2.34
CA VAL A 24 -21.64 8.38 -2.70
C VAL A 24 -20.59 7.32 -3.02
N SER A 25 -19.92 7.46 -4.16
CA SER A 25 -18.75 6.66 -4.53
C SER A 25 -17.55 7.56 -4.73
N SER A 26 -16.44 7.22 -4.08
CA SER A 26 -15.15 7.91 -4.17
C SER A 26 -14.15 6.98 -4.83
N ARG A 27 -13.35 7.51 -5.76
CA ARG A 27 -12.29 6.79 -6.47
C ARG A 27 -10.97 7.51 -6.29
N VAL A 28 -9.95 6.79 -5.85
CA VAL A 28 -8.58 7.28 -5.75
C VAL A 28 -7.69 6.55 -6.77
N GLU A 29 -6.84 7.31 -7.45
CA GLU A 29 -5.77 6.77 -8.27
C GLU A 29 -4.44 7.40 -7.85
N PHE A 30 -3.47 6.57 -7.52
CA PHE A 30 -2.15 7.01 -7.10
C PHE A 30 -1.08 6.02 -7.54
N ARG A 31 0.16 6.50 -7.69
CA ARG A 31 1.30 5.65 -8.00
C ARG A 31 1.82 5.01 -6.71
N VAL A 32 1.96 3.69 -6.74
CA VAL A 32 2.55 2.89 -5.67
C VAL A 32 4.02 2.57 -5.95
N THR A 33 4.76 2.33 -4.89
CA THR A 33 6.17 1.92 -4.90
C THR A 33 6.35 0.58 -4.20
N LYS A 34 7.50 -0.08 -4.41
CA LYS A 34 7.77 -1.39 -3.78
C LYS A 34 7.83 -1.29 -2.25
N GLU A 35 8.21 -0.11 -1.73
CA GLU A 35 8.28 0.21 -0.31
C GLU A 35 6.89 0.29 0.35
N GLU A 36 5.83 0.44 -0.45
CA GLU A 36 4.43 0.52 0.01
C GLU A 36 3.70 -0.84 -0.08
N ASN A 37 4.40 -1.91 -0.49
CA ASN A 37 3.82 -3.25 -0.42
C ASN A 37 3.44 -3.61 1.03
N GLY A 38 2.20 -4.01 1.26
CA GLY A 38 1.64 -4.28 2.58
C GLY A 38 1.19 -3.04 3.36
N ALA A 39 1.32 -1.83 2.80
CA ALA A 39 0.75 -0.62 3.39
C ALA A 39 -0.78 -0.72 3.46
N GLU A 40 -1.35 -0.12 4.51
CA GLU A 40 -2.79 -0.11 4.76
C GLU A 40 -3.45 1.12 4.14
N VAL A 41 -4.55 0.91 3.44
CA VAL A 41 -5.42 1.96 2.89
C VAL A 41 -6.76 1.86 3.56
N THR A 42 -7.17 2.93 4.23
CA THR A 42 -8.46 3.01 4.93
C THR A 42 -9.43 3.88 4.14
N CYS A 43 -10.59 3.33 3.84
CA CYS A 43 -11.75 4.06 3.38
C CYS A 43 -12.62 4.39 4.59
N SER A 44 -12.95 5.67 4.80
CA SER A 44 -13.81 6.13 5.89
C SER A 44 -14.95 6.99 5.34
N VAL A 45 -16.12 6.89 5.99
CA VAL A 45 -17.30 7.68 5.66
C VAL A 45 -17.53 8.68 6.79
N ASP A 46 -17.58 9.96 6.43
CA ASP A 46 -17.98 11.05 7.32
C ASP A 46 -19.38 11.54 6.92
N HIS A 47 -20.33 11.51 7.86
CA HIS A 47 -21.69 11.99 7.67
C HIS A 47 -22.29 12.39 9.02
N GLU A 48 -23.09 13.46 9.05
CA GLU A 48 -23.68 13.98 10.29
C GLU A 48 -24.57 12.96 11.03
N SER A 49 -25.19 12.02 10.31
CA SER A 49 -26.00 10.95 10.90
C SER A 49 -25.17 9.83 11.54
N LEU A 50 -23.85 9.80 11.31
CA LEU A 50 -22.90 8.80 11.82
C LEU A 50 -22.09 9.30 13.02
N GLN A 51 -22.46 10.42 13.65
CA GLN A 51 -21.74 11.05 14.78
C GLN A 51 -21.34 10.11 15.94
N ASN A 52 -22.01 8.97 16.10
CA ASN A 52 -21.74 7.99 17.16
C ASN A 52 -21.15 6.66 16.66
N SER A 53 -20.89 6.52 15.36
CA SER A 53 -20.38 5.29 14.75
C SER A 53 -19.55 5.61 13.52
N GLU A 54 -18.23 5.66 13.68
CA GLU A 54 -17.30 5.75 12.55
C GLU A 54 -17.46 4.50 11.68
N ARG A 55 -17.61 4.70 10.37
CA ARG A 55 -17.69 3.61 9.40
C ARG A 55 -16.45 3.64 8.51
N SER A 56 -15.55 2.70 8.76
CA SER A 56 -14.30 2.57 8.01
C SER A 56 -14.01 1.12 7.63
N THR A 57 -13.20 0.94 6.61
CA THR A 57 -12.69 -0.37 6.17
C THR A 57 -11.26 -0.19 5.70
N THR A 58 -10.39 -1.11 6.11
CA THR A 58 -8.95 -1.05 5.82
C THR A 58 -8.52 -2.25 5.00
N GLU A 59 -7.79 -1.99 3.91
CA GLU A 59 -7.25 -3.01 3.01
C GLU A 59 -5.74 -2.87 2.89
N LYS A 60 -5.03 -3.98 2.64
CA LYS A 60 -3.57 -3.97 2.43
C LYS A 60 -3.22 -3.99 0.95
N LEU A 61 -2.30 -3.11 0.56
CA LEU A 61 -1.78 -3.07 -0.80
C LEU A 61 -0.95 -4.31 -1.12
N GLN A 62 -1.25 -4.95 -2.24
CA GLN A 62 -0.43 -6.01 -2.84
C GLN A 62 0.30 -5.42 -4.05
N VAL A 63 1.49 -4.87 -3.81
CA VAL A 63 2.28 -4.21 -4.87
C VAL A 63 3.24 -5.24 -5.46
N HIS A 64 3.02 -5.57 -6.73
CA HIS A 64 3.90 -6.46 -7.48
C HIS A 64 5.07 -5.67 -8.09
N TYR A 65 6.27 -6.20 -7.95
CA TYR A 65 7.49 -5.58 -8.46
C TYR A 65 8.55 -6.62 -8.83
N LYS A 66 9.36 -6.28 -9.83
CA LYS A 66 10.45 -7.13 -10.30
C LYS A 66 11.47 -7.39 -9.18
N PRO A 67 12.03 -8.61 -9.07
CA PRO A 67 13.09 -8.88 -8.12
C PRO A 67 14.31 -7.97 -8.33
N THR A 68 14.90 -7.53 -7.22
CA THR A 68 16.22 -6.89 -7.17
C THR A 68 17.16 -7.76 -6.37
N ALA A 69 18.40 -7.92 -6.82
CA ALA A 69 19.40 -8.73 -6.14
C ALA A 69 20.52 -7.86 -5.56
N ARG A 70 21.03 -8.24 -4.40
CA ARG A 70 22.25 -7.70 -3.79
C ARG A 70 23.23 -8.83 -3.59
N ILE A 71 24.50 -8.58 -3.91
CA ILE A 71 25.58 -9.56 -3.70
C ILE A 71 26.33 -9.15 -2.45
N GLU A 72 26.29 -10.00 -1.42
CA GLU A 72 26.92 -9.75 -0.12
C GLU A 72 28.10 -10.69 0.12
N PRO A 73 29.31 -10.17 0.36
CA PRO A 73 30.48 -10.97 0.65
C PRO A 73 30.51 -11.44 2.11
N HIS A 74 30.92 -12.68 2.32
CA HIS A 74 31.12 -13.29 3.63
C HIS A 74 32.48 -14.01 3.67
N PRO A 75 33.45 -13.57 4.50
CA PRO A 75 33.41 -12.36 5.34
C PRO A 75 33.49 -11.07 4.51
N GLN A 76 33.05 -9.95 5.10
CA GLN A 76 33.05 -8.65 4.42
C GLN A 76 34.46 -8.14 4.06
N TYR A 77 35.47 -8.53 4.84
CA TYR A 77 36.88 -8.19 4.62
C TYR A 77 37.72 -9.47 4.66
N PRO A 78 37.80 -10.22 3.55
CA PRO A 78 38.55 -11.47 3.50
C PRO A 78 40.06 -11.22 3.56
N ARG A 79 40.79 -12.09 4.25
CA ARG A 79 42.26 -12.13 4.22
C ARG A 79 42.78 -13.10 3.17
N GLU A 80 44.04 -12.95 2.80
CA GLU A 80 44.70 -13.87 1.89
C GLU A 80 44.67 -15.31 2.44
N GLY A 81 44.29 -16.27 1.61
CA GLY A 81 44.09 -17.67 2.00
C GLY A 81 42.75 -17.97 2.69
N GLU A 82 41.93 -16.96 2.98
CA GLU A 82 40.60 -17.12 3.56
C GLU A 82 39.54 -17.43 2.49
N LYS A 83 38.56 -18.28 2.82
CA LYS A 83 37.45 -18.60 1.92
C LYS A 83 36.46 -17.43 1.86
N LEU A 84 36.32 -16.85 0.67
CA LEU A 84 35.29 -15.86 0.36
C LEU A 84 34.04 -16.54 -0.20
N GLN A 85 32.89 -16.30 0.42
CA GLN A 85 31.57 -16.68 -0.08
C GLN A 85 30.82 -15.44 -0.55
N LEU A 86 30.19 -15.51 -1.73
CA LEU A 86 29.27 -14.48 -2.20
C LEU A 86 27.84 -14.99 -2.07
N GLN A 87 26.99 -14.21 -1.40
CA GLN A 87 25.58 -14.53 -1.22
C GLN A 87 24.74 -13.58 -2.09
N CYS A 88 23.77 -14.15 -2.83
CA CYS A 88 22.78 -13.37 -3.56
C CYS A 88 21.52 -13.23 -2.70
N ASP A 89 21.24 -12.02 -2.22
CA ASP A 89 19.99 -11.68 -1.55
C ASP A 89 19.01 -11.08 -2.56
N GLY A 90 17.94 -11.81 -2.89
CA GLY A 90 16.90 -11.41 -3.84
C GLY A 90 15.67 -10.88 -3.10
N GLN A 91 15.13 -9.76 -3.57
CA GLN A 91 13.92 -9.14 -3.02
C GLN A 91 12.93 -8.84 -4.16
N GLY A 92 11.77 -9.49 -4.17
CA GLY A 92 10.73 -9.39 -5.19
C GLY A 92 9.32 -9.65 -4.65
N ASN A 93 8.29 -9.32 -5.42
CA ASN A 93 6.91 -9.72 -5.14
C ASN A 93 6.16 -10.07 -6.46
N PRO A 94 5.87 -11.36 -6.75
CA PRO A 94 6.33 -12.53 -6.01
C PRO A 94 7.85 -12.74 -6.15
N MET A 95 8.39 -13.64 -5.34
CA MET A 95 9.78 -14.09 -5.43
C MET A 95 10.00 -15.06 -6.60
#